data_AF-A0A086A0B2-F1
#
_entry.id   AF-A0A086A0B2-F1
#
_cell.length_a   1.000
_cell.length_b   1.000
_cell.length_c   1.000
_cell.angle_alpha   90.00
_cell.angle_beta   90.00
_cell.angle_gamma   90.00
#
_symmetry.space_group_name_H-M   'P 1'
#
loop_
_entity.id
_entity.type
_entity.pdbx_description
1 polymer ?
#
loop_
_entity_poly.entity_id
_entity_poly.type
_entity_poly.pdbx_seq_one_letter_code
_entity_poly.pdbx_strand_id
1 'polypeptide(L)'
;MFVTAKETGLSGAINNVTQKQKTASFDHIGIVEKVKHQSFVLHAAPKGGSQKQPLADFMKDQAADGQRVVVYRLKPQYRNTIPSAIQKAESMVGKPYNFNYILNENSYYCSDFIERAFRKDHIFKLEPMSFKDPKTGTTNVFWEEFYRKKNLKVPEGEPGCNPNGLAGSDKLERIREL
;
A
#
# COMPACT_ATOMS: atom_id res chain seq x y z
N MET A 1 -1.24 9.14 -0.26
CA MET A 1 -1.83 9.11 -1.62
C MET A 1 -2.06 7.66 -2.00
N PHE A 2 -3.13 7.38 -2.72
CA PHE A 2 -3.48 6.04 -3.17
C PHE A 2 -3.57 6.03 -4.69
N VAL A 3 -3.11 4.96 -5.33
CA VAL A 3 -3.12 4.80 -6.78
C VAL A 3 -4.12 3.72 -7.15
N THR A 4 -4.96 3.99 -8.14
CA THR A 4 -6.01 3.05 -8.55
C THR A 4 -5.42 1.78 -9.14
N ALA A 5 -6.02 0.63 -8.81
CA ALA A 5 -5.63 -0.65 -9.36
C ALA A 5 -5.71 -0.69 -10.89
N LYS A 6 -4.72 -1.30 -11.53
CA LYS A 6 -4.86 -1.74 -12.94
C LYS A 6 -5.95 -2.81 -13.02
N GLU A 7 -6.69 -2.85 -14.14
CA GLU A 7 -7.76 -3.84 -14.33
C GLU A 7 -7.25 -5.29 -14.49
N THR A 8 -5.94 -5.50 -14.67
CA THR A 8 -5.35 -6.81 -14.97
C THR A 8 -4.16 -7.19 -14.06
N GLY A 9 -3.80 -8.48 -14.05
CA GLY A 9 -2.64 -8.99 -13.33
C GLY A 9 -2.77 -8.98 -11.81
N LEU A 10 -1.65 -8.69 -11.13
CA LEU A 10 -1.57 -8.67 -9.67
C LEU A 10 -2.57 -7.68 -9.03
N SER A 11 -2.76 -6.51 -9.65
CA SER A 11 -3.73 -5.51 -9.20
C SER A 11 -5.16 -6.04 -9.21
N GLY A 12 -5.53 -6.82 -10.25
CA GLY A 12 -6.80 -7.52 -10.31
C GLY A 12 -6.96 -8.59 -9.21
N ALA A 13 -5.91 -9.39 -8.97
CA ALA A 13 -5.92 -10.41 -7.92
C ALA A 13 -6.04 -9.81 -6.50
N ILE A 14 -5.37 -8.69 -6.24
CA ILE A 14 -5.50 -7.93 -4.98
C ILE A 14 -6.93 -7.39 -4.86
N ASN A 15 -7.48 -6.80 -5.92
CA ASN A 15 -8.82 -6.24 -5.88
C ASN A 15 -9.88 -7.31 -5.54
N ASN A 16 -9.81 -8.47 -6.18
CA ASN A 16 -10.80 -9.54 -6.03
C ASN A 16 -10.96 -10.04 -4.59
N VAL A 17 -9.89 -9.99 -3.78
CA VAL A 17 -9.91 -10.49 -2.39
C VAL A 17 -10.02 -9.39 -1.34
N THR A 18 -9.85 -8.11 -1.72
CA THR A 18 -9.82 -6.99 -0.76
C THR A 18 -11.00 -6.02 -0.86
N GLN A 19 -11.81 -6.11 -1.91
CA GLN A 19 -12.89 -5.15 -2.16
C GLN A 19 -14.07 -5.34 -1.19
N LYS A 20 -14.27 -4.37 -0.29
CA LYS A 20 -15.42 -4.31 0.65
C LYS A 20 -16.50 -3.28 0.26
N GLN A 21 -16.21 -2.35 -0.65
CA GLN A 21 -17.15 -1.30 -1.12
C GLN A 21 -16.97 -0.98 -2.62
N LYS A 22 -18.01 -0.40 -3.26
CA LYS A 22 -18.04 0.05 -4.67
C LYS A 22 -17.10 1.23 -5.01
N THR A 23 -16.36 1.76 -4.03
CA THR A 23 -15.39 2.83 -4.26
C THR A 23 -14.14 2.33 -4.99
N ALA A 24 -13.39 3.25 -5.60
CA ALA A 24 -12.15 2.96 -6.33
C ALA A 24 -11.24 1.98 -5.58
N SER A 25 -10.77 0.94 -6.28
CA SER A 25 -9.80 -0.02 -5.76
C SER A 25 -8.39 0.51 -5.94
N PHE A 26 -7.52 0.27 -4.97
CA PHE A 26 -6.13 0.74 -4.95
C PHE A 26 -5.15 -0.43 -4.93
N ASP A 27 -4.09 -0.36 -5.73
CA ASP A 27 -2.99 -1.33 -5.73
C ASP A 27 -1.67 -0.74 -5.17
N HIS A 28 -1.60 0.58 -4.99
CA HIS A 28 -0.40 1.24 -4.50
C HIS A 28 -0.71 2.43 -3.59
N ILE A 29 0.24 2.76 -2.72
CA ILE A 29 0.11 3.81 -1.69
C ILE A 29 1.49 4.43 -1.39
N GLY A 30 1.49 5.74 -1.09
CA GLY A 30 2.68 6.50 -0.70
C GLY A 30 2.37 7.66 0.26
N ILE A 31 3.37 8.15 0.99
CA ILE A 31 3.29 9.38 1.80
C ILE A 31 3.83 10.54 0.97
N VAL A 32 3.09 11.64 0.88
CA VAL A 32 3.61 12.86 0.27
C VAL A 32 4.36 13.66 1.33
N GLU A 33 5.63 13.92 1.09
CA GLU A 33 6.47 14.79 1.90
C GLU A 33 6.75 16.09 1.14
N LYS A 34 6.68 17.24 1.82
CA LYS A 34 7.07 18.53 1.25
C LYS A 34 8.28 19.06 1.99
N VAL A 35 9.40 19.24 1.27
CA VAL A 35 10.64 19.80 1.79
C VAL A 35 10.93 21.09 1.03
N LYS A 36 10.84 22.23 1.70
CA LYS A 36 10.94 23.57 1.09
C LYS A 36 9.99 23.72 -0.11
N HIS A 37 10.53 23.85 -1.32
CA HIS A 37 9.79 24.00 -2.58
C HIS A 37 9.65 22.69 -3.36
N GLN A 38 10.14 21.58 -2.83
CA GLN A 38 10.08 20.27 -3.48
C GLN A 38 9.08 19.36 -2.77
N SER A 39 8.45 18.47 -3.54
CA SER A 39 7.55 17.44 -3.03
C SER A 39 8.03 16.07 -3.48
N PHE A 40 7.96 15.12 -2.56
CA PHE A 40 8.42 13.74 -2.74
C PHE A 40 7.31 12.77 -2.33
N VAL A 41 7.43 11.55 -2.81
CA VAL A 41 6.61 10.40 -2.41
C VAL A 41 7.54 9.38 -1.75
N LEU A 42 7.30 9.11 -0.47
CA LEU A 42 7.92 8.02 0.27
C LEU A 42 7.03 6.79 0.13
N HIS A 43 7.54 5.73 -0.49
CA HIS A 43 6.77 4.52 -0.81
C HIS A 43 7.68 3.33 -1.06
N ALA A 44 7.11 2.11 -1.11
CA ALA A 44 7.82 0.93 -1.57
C ALA A 44 7.21 0.40 -2.87
N ALA A 45 8.01 0.23 -3.91
CA ALA A 45 7.57 -0.22 -5.23
C ALA A 45 8.49 -1.32 -5.80
N PRO A 46 8.01 -2.17 -6.74
CA PRO A 46 8.84 -3.19 -7.38
C PRO A 46 10.15 -2.65 -7.97
N LYS A 47 10.08 -1.48 -8.60
CA LYS A 47 11.25 -0.74 -9.07
C LYS A 47 11.73 0.19 -7.96
N GLY A 48 12.97 0.01 -7.53
CA GLY A 48 13.64 0.87 -6.54
C GLY A 48 13.42 0.48 -5.08
N GLY A 49 12.51 -0.45 -4.77
CA GLY A 49 12.25 -0.87 -3.40
C GLY A 49 11.56 0.23 -2.60
N SER A 50 11.83 0.31 -1.30
CA SER A 50 11.44 1.46 -0.48
C SER A 50 12.29 2.67 -0.85
N GLN A 51 11.65 3.73 -1.34
CA GLN A 51 12.33 4.85 -1.98
C GLN A 51 11.64 6.17 -1.68
N LYS A 52 12.39 7.25 -1.94
CA LYS A 52 11.93 8.63 -1.98
C LYS A 52 11.94 9.10 -3.43
N GLN A 53 10.78 9.15 -4.06
CA GLN A 53 10.64 9.53 -5.46
C GLN A 53 10.17 10.99 -5.58
N PRO A 54 10.72 11.82 -6.50
CA PRO A 54 10.14 13.13 -6.78
C PRO A 54 8.67 13.01 -7.18
N LEU A 55 7.79 13.87 -6.65
CA LEU A 55 6.35 13.78 -6.91
C LEU A 55 6.03 13.88 -8.41
N ALA A 56 6.75 14.73 -9.15
CA ALA A 56 6.56 14.87 -10.60
C ALA A 56 6.84 13.55 -11.35
N ASP A 57 7.92 12.85 -10.99
CA ASP A 57 8.28 11.57 -11.59
C ASP A 57 7.27 10.49 -11.22
N PHE A 58 6.84 10.45 -9.96
CA PHE A 58 5.80 9.53 -9.50
C PHE A 58 4.50 9.71 -10.31
N MET A 59 4.04 10.95 -10.47
CA MET A 59 2.82 11.24 -11.23
C MET A 59 2.97 10.84 -12.71
N LYS A 60 4.15 11.05 -13.30
CA LYS A 60 4.45 10.62 -14.68
C LYS A 60 4.39 9.10 -14.82
N ASP A 61 4.98 8.37 -13.87
CA ASP A 61 4.95 6.91 -13.87
C ASP A 61 3.52 6.38 -13.78
N GLN A 62 2.69 6.93 -12.87
CA GLN A 62 1.29 6.50 -12.75
C GLN A 62 0.45 6.85 -13.99
N ALA A 63 0.68 8.01 -14.60
CA ALA A 63 -0.01 8.40 -15.83
C ALA A 63 0.36 7.50 -17.01
N ALA A 64 1.65 7.13 -17.15
CA ALA A 64 2.11 6.19 -18.17
C ALA A 64 1.46 4.80 -18.03
N ASP A 65 1.10 4.44 -16.81
CA ASP A 65 0.41 3.20 -16.45
C ASP A 65 -1.13 3.30 -16.52
N GLY A 66 -1.68 4.46 -16.92
CA GLY A 66 -3.13 4.71 -17.01
C GLY A 66 -3.83 4.74 -15.65
N GLN A 67 -3.08 4.86 -14.55
CA GLN A 67 -3.61 4.86 -13.19
C GLN A 67 -3.89 6.27 -12.71
N ARG A 68 -4.91 6.41 -11.85
CA ARG A 68 -5.29 7.67 -11.23
C ARG A 68 -4.77 7.74 -9.80
N VAL A 69 -4.56 8.95 -9.31
CA VAL A 69 -4.07 9.20 -7.95
C VAL A 69 -5.15 9.87 -7.13
N VAL A 70 -5.45 9.30 -5.98
CA VAL A 70 -6.42 9.85 -5.02
C VAL A 70 -5.68 10.31 -3.76
N VAL A 71 -5.89 11.56 -3.39
CA VAL A 71 -5.31 12.18 -2.20
C VAL A 71 -6.23 11.95 -1.01
N TYR A 72 -5.63 11.41 0.05
CA TYR A 72 -6.23 11.31 1.37
C TYR A 72 -5.36 12.09 2.36
N ARG A 73 -5.98 12.51 3.45
CA ARG A 73 -5.30 13.21 4.55
C ARG A 73 -5.79 12.67 5.89
N LEU A 74 -4.90 12.66 6.88
CA LEU A 74 -5.30 12.38 8.26
C LEU A 74 -6.27 13.45 8.77
N LYS A 75 -7.31 13.00 9.48
CA LYS A 75 -8.23 13.87 10.21
C LYS A 75 -7.44 14.75 11.20
N PRO A 76 -7.89 15.98 11.50
CA PRO A 76 -7.14 16.95 12.29
C PRO A 76 -6.51 16.38 13.58
N GLN A 77 -7.26 15.59 14.35
CA GLN A 77 -6.83 15.01 15.62
C GLN A 77 -5.66 14.02 15.50
N TYR A 78 -5.40 13.47 14.32
CA TYR A 78 -4.30 12.53 14.10
C TYR A 78 -3.06 13.18 13.49
N ARG A 79 -3.10 14.45 13.09
CA ARG A 79 -2.01 15.09 12.32
C ARG A 79 -0.70 15.23 13.09
N ASN A 80 -0.74 15.17 14.43
CA ASN A 80 0.46 15.22 15.27
C ASN A 80 1.42 14.04 15.05
N THR A 81 0.94 12.93 14.45
CA THR A 81 1.78 11.78 14.06
C THR A 81 2.66 12.04 12.82
N ILE A 82 2.35 13.07 12.02
CA ILE A 82 2.98 13.25 10.71
C ILE A 82 4.51 13.40 10.82
N PRO A 83 5.07 14.22 11.73
CA PRO A 83 6.52 14.37 11.84
C PRO A 83 7.26 13.07 12.15
N SER A 84 6.76 12.29 13.12
CA SER A 84 7.36 11.00 13.50
C SER A 84 7.21 9.96 12.39
N ALA A 85 6.07 9.94 11.69
CA ALA A 85 5.85 9.01 10.59
C ALA A 85 6.75 9.30 9.38
N ILE A 86 6.95 10.57 9.03
CA ILE A 86 7.90 10.97 7.98
C ILE A 86 9.32 10.56 8.37
N GLN A 87 9.77 10.87 9.58
CA GLN A 87 11.09 10.46 10.06
C GLN A 87 11.27 8.94 10.00
N LYS A 88 10.24 8.18 10.38
CA LYS A 88 10.28 6.73 10.31
C LYS A 88 10.33 6.24 8.85
N ALA A 89 9.53 6.80 7.96
CA ALA A 89 9.53 6.45 6.54
C ALA A 89 10.89 6.71 5.88
N GLU A 90 11.51 7.87 6.16
CA GLU A 90 12.87 8.20 5.69
C GLU A 90 13.90 7.15 6.17
N SER A 91 13.84 6.73 7.45
CA SER A 91 14.75 5.71 7.98
C SER A 91 14.59 4.32 7.33
N MET A 92 13.46 4.09 6.65
CA MET A 92 13.15 2.82 6.00
C MET A 92 13.51 2.80 4.50
N VAL A 93 13.93 3.93 3.92
CA VAL A 93 14.36 4.01 2.52
C VAL A 93 15.61 3.16 2.27
N GLY A 94 15.70 2.56 1.08
CA GLY A 94 16.83 1.74 0.63
C GLY A 94 16.63 0.22 0.78
N LYS A 95 15.53 -0.25 1.37
CA LYS A 95 15.23 -1.69 1.44
C LYS A 95 14.64 -2.23 0.13
N PRO A 96 14.91 -3.52 -0.19
CA PRO A 96 14.27 -4.20 -1.32
C PRO A 96 12.74 -4.25 -1.21
N TYR A 97 12.08 -4.41 -2.36
CA TYR A 97 10.65 -4.65 -2.40
C TYR A 97 10.31 -6.08 -1.95
N ASN A 98 9.29 -6.21 -1.12
CA ASN A 98 8.79 -7.50 -0.66
C ASN A 98 7.79 -8.08 -1.66
N PHE A 99 8.27 -8.90 -2.58
CA PHE A 99 7.42 -9.59 -3.55
C PHE A 99 6.62 -10.74 -2.95
N ASN A 100 6.94 -11.22 -1.75
CA ASN A 100 6.23 -12.34 -1.14
C ASN A 100 4.97 -11.90 -0.40
N TYR A 101 4.79 -10.60 -0.14
CA TYR A 101 3.67 -10.06 0.64
C TYR A 101 3.51 -10.69 2.04
N ILE A 102 4.59 -11.29 2.56
CA ILE A 102 4.69 -11.82 3.92
C ILE A 102 5.55 -10.86 4.72
N LEU A 103 5.00 -10.32 5.82
CA LEU A 103 5.69 -9.33 6.64
C LEU A 103 7.07 -9.84 7.10
N ASN A 104 8.10 -8.99 6.92
CA ASN A 104 9.44 -9.23 7.43
C ASN A 104 10.15 -7.89 7.65
N GLU A 105 11.34 -7.92 8.24
CA GLU A 105 12.10 -6.70 8.59
C GLU A 105 13.07 -6.23 7.50
N ASN A 106 13.27 -7.03 6.45
CA ASN A 106 14.33 -6.83 5.45
C ASN A 106 13.82 -6.25 4.13
N SER A 107 12.52 -6.31 3.88
CA SER A 107 11.89 -5.83 2.65
C SER A 107 10.47 -5.37 2.94
N TYR A 108 9.98 -4.40 2.18
CA TYR A 108 8.64 -3.83 2.35
C TYR A 108 7.83 -3.90 1.06
N TYR A 109 6.53 -4.16 1.18
CA TYR A 109 5.57 -3.83 0.12
C TYR A 109 4.89 -2.51 0.44
N CYS A 110 4.18 -1.93 -0.52
CA CYS A 110 3.73 -0.53 -0.46
C CYS A 110 2.94 -0.20 0.82
N SER A 111 1.94 -1.00 1.18
CA SER A 111 1.09 -0.75 2.36
C SER A 111 1.78 -1.11 3.68
N ASP A 112 2.63 -2.14 3.71
CA ASP A 112 3.48 -2.46 4.88
C ASP A 112 4.43 -1.30 5.22
N PHE A 113 5.06 -0.70 4.20
CA PHE A 113 5.90 0.49 4.39
C PHE A 113 5.13 1.63 5.07
N ILE A 114 3.88 1.87 4.65
CA ILE A 114 3.04 2.93 5.21
C ILE A 114 2.57 2.58 6.62
N GLU A 115 2.09 1.36 6.84
CA GLU A 115 1.68 0.91 8.17
C GLU A 115 2.84 1.04 9.15
N ARG A 116 4.04 0.57 8.80
CA ARG A 116 5.25 0.69 9.62
C ARG A 116 5.62 2.13 9.94
N ALA A 117 5.45 3.05 8.99
CA ALA A 117 5.74 4.47 9.19
C ALA A 117 4.84 5.06 10.29
N PHE A 118 3.57 4.68 10.32
CA PHE A 118 2.59 5.19 11.29
C PHE A 118 2.30 4.26 12.48
N ARG A 119 2.99 3.12 12.60
CA ARG A 119 2.71 2.06 13.58
C ARG A 119 2.75 2.55 15.02
N LYS A 120 3.71 3.41 15.36
CA LYS A 120 3.90 3.97 16.71
C LYS A 120 2.61 4.59 17.26
N ASP A 121 1.90 5.32 16.41
CA ASP A 121 0.69 6.07 16.79
C ASP A 121 -0.60 5.34 16.35
N HIS A 122 -0.47 4.07 15.96
CA HIS A 122 -1.56 3.15 15.65
C HIS A 122 -2.56 3.70 14.61
N ILE A 123 -2.09 4.45 13.61
CA ILE A 123 -2.98 5.03 12.57
C ILE A 123 -3.62 3.94 11.72
N PHE A 124 -2.87 2.89 11.44
CA PHE A 124 -3.29 1.73 10.68
C PHE A 124 -3.20 0.49 11.55
N LYS A 125 -3.93 -0.55 11.15
CA LYS A 125 -3.94 -1.85 11.81
C LYS A 125 -3.55 -2.91 10.80
N LEU A 126 -2.77 -3.88 11.28
CA LEU A 126 -2.62 -5.15 10.58
C LEU A 126 -3.90 -5.96 10.81
N GLU A 127 -4.41 -6.54 9.74
CA GLU A 127 -5.58 -7.39 9.74
C GLU A 127 -5.16 -8.80 9.30
N PRO A 128 -5.87 -9.86 9.71
CA PRO A 128 -5.69 -11.19 9.13
C PRO A 128 -5.89 -11.12 7.62
N MET A 129 -4.86 -11.52 6.85
CA MET A 129 -4.94 -11.53 5.40
C MET A 129 -5.90 -12.62 4.92
N SER A 130 -6.67 -12.31 3.88
CA SER A 130 -7.48 -13.28 3.17
C SER A 130 -7.02 -13.35 1.72
N PHE A 131 -6.75 -14.56 1.25
CA PHE A 131 -6.45 -14.89 -0.15
C PHE A 131 -7.60 -15.68 -0.79
N LYS A 132 -8.72 -15.80 -0.08
CA LYS A 132 -9.93 -16.48 -0.55
C LYS A 132 -10.73 -15.61 -1.52
N ASP A 133 -11.28 -16.25 -2.54
CA ASP A 133 -12.30 -15.63 -3.38
C ASP A 133 -13.59 -15.47 -2.54
N PRO A 134 -14.14 -14.25 -2.39
CA PRO A 134 -15.34 -14.02 -1.60
C PRO A 134 -16.58 -14.79 -2.09
N LYS A 135 -16.63 -15.17 -3.37
CA LYS A 135 -17.75 -15.90 -3.95
C LYS A 135 -17.70 -17.40 -3.62
N THR A 136 -16.51 -17.98 -3.60
CA THR A 136 -16.34 -19.43 -3.41
C THR A 136 -15.93 -19.80 -1.98
N GLY A 137 -15.35 -18.86 -1.23
CA GLY A 137 -14.77 -19.10 0.09
C GLY A 137 -13.48 -19.93 0.08
N THR A 138 -12.99 -20.31 -1.10
CA THR A 138 -11.75 -21.07 -1.30
C THR A 138 -10.60 -20.13 -1.66
N THR A 139 -9.36 -20.55 -1.38
CA THR A 139 -8.19 -19.78 -1.81
C THR A 139 -8.22 -19.54 -3.31
N ASN A 140 -7.95 -18.31 -3.73
CA ASN A 140 -7.94 -17.96 -5.15
C ASN A 140 -6.77 -18.64 -5.86
N VAL A 141 -7.04 -19.27 -7.01
CA VAL A 141 -6.07 -20.06 -7.79
C VAL A 141 -4.81 -19.29 -8.13
N PHE A 142 -4.92 -17.99 -8.44
CA PHE A 142 -3.75 -17.15 -8.70
C PHE A 142 -2.80 -17.14 -7.50
N TRP A 143 -3.33 -16.98 -6.29
CA TRP A 143 -2.53 -16.94 -5.07
C TRP A 143 -1.96 -18.32 -4.72
N GLU A 144 -2.74 -19.38 -4.88
CA GLU A 144 -2.23 -20.75 -4.72
C GLU A 144 -1.02 -21.01 -5.61
N GLU A 145 -1.13 -20.71 -6.91
CA GLU A 145 -0.02 -20.85 -7.84
C GLU A 145 1.16 -19.93 -7.52
N PHE A 146 0.87 -18.68 -7.15
CA PHE A 146 1.87 -17.68 -6.83
C PHE A 146 2.80 -18.15 -5.71
N TYR A 147 2.23 -18.62 -4.59
CA TYR A 147 3.01 -19.09 -3.45
C TYR A 147 3.63 -20.47 -3.71
N ARG A 148 2.93 -21.38 -4.41
CA ARG A 148 3.47 -22.68 -4.81
C ARG A 148 4.73 -22.56 -5.66
N LYS A 149 4.76 -21.65 -6.64
CA LYS A 149 5.95 -21.40 -7.50
C LYS A 149 7.16 -20.91 -6.70
N LYS A 150 6.96 -20.40 -5.49
CA LYS A 150 8.03 -19.93 -4.57
C LYS A 150 8.35 -20.92 -3.47
N ASN A 151 7.73 -22.11 -3.48
CA ASN A 151 7.80 -23.08 -2.40
C ASN A 151 7.39 -22.48 -1.03
N LEU A 152 6.37 -21.62 -1.05
CA LEU A 152 5.82 -20.97 0.15
C LEU A 152 4.38 -21.42 0.37
N LYS A 153 3.94 -21.38 1.63
CA LYS A 153 2.52 -21.50 1.97
C LYS A 153 1.81 -20.18 1.73
N VAL A 154 0.55 -20.24 1.32
CA VAL A 154 -0.32 -19.06 1.29
C VAL A 154 -0.48 -18.55 2.73
N PRO A 155 -0.17 -17.28 3.05
CA PRO A 155 -0.20 -16.76 4.41
C PRO A 155 -1.63 -16.35 4.81
N GLU A 156 -2.58 -17.26 4.61
CA GLU A 156 -3.98 -17.08 4.99
C GLU A 156 -4.10 -16.94 6.51
N GLY A 157 -4.77 -15.88 6.97
CA GLY A 157 -4.95 -15.59 8.40
C GLY A 157 -3.74 -14.90 9.06
N GLU A 158 -2.58 -14.85 8.41
CA GLU A 158 -1.42 -14.14 8.94
C GLU A 158 -1.64 -12.61 8.92
N PRO A 159 -1.04 -11.86 9.86
CA PRO A 159 -1.16 -10.41 9.88
C PRO A 159 -0.59 -9.76 8.61
N GLY A 160 -1.33 -8.81 8.05
CA GLY A 160 -0.87 -8.00 6.93
C GLY A 160 -1.74 -6.77 6.70
N CYS A 161 -1.47 -6.06 5.63
CA CYS A 161 -2.29 -4.92 5.21
C CYS A 161 -2.29 -4.80 3.69
N ASN A 162 -3.20 -3.99 3.16
CA ASN A 162 -3.28 -3.70 1.73
C ASN A 162 -3.78 -2.25 1.53
N PRO A 163 -3.55 -1.62 0.37
CA PRO A 163 -3.94 -0.24 0.12
C PRO A 163 -5.43 0.02 0.34
N ASN A 164 -6.32 -0.90 -0.04
CA ASN A 164 -7.77 -0.75 0.17
C ASN A 164 -8.14 -0.74 1.66
N GLY A 165 -7.55 -1.64 2.46
CA GLY A 165 -7.73 -1.69 3.91
C GLY A 165 -7.24 -0.41 4.59
N LEU A 166 -6.09 0.13 4.17
CA LEU A 166 -5.57 1.38 4.69
C LEU A 166 -6.42 2.59 4.28
N ALA A 167 -6.93 2.61 3.04
CA ALA A 167 -7.84 3.65 2.55
C ALA A 167 -9.17 3.69 3.32
N GLY A 168 -9.63 2.53 3.82
CA GLY A 168 -10.83 2.39 4.65
C GLY A 168 -10.67 2.83 6.10
N SER A 169 -9.49 3.30 6.52
CA SER A 169 -9.27 3.80 7.88
C SER A 169 -10.19 4.98 8.20
N ASP A 170 -10.87 4.92 9.35
CA ASP A 170 -11.71 5.99 9.90
C ASP A 170 -10.90 7.23 10.30
N LYS A 171 -9.56 7.14 10.28
CA LYS A 171 -8.62 8.23 10.58
C LYS A 171 -8.25 9.07 9.35
N LEU A 172 -8.67 8.64 8.16
CA LEU A 172 -8.42 9.34 6.91
C LEU A 172 -9.69 10.03 6.38
N GLU A 173 -9.46 11.08 5.60
CA GLU A 173 -10.45 11.78 4.79
C GLU A 173 -9.98 11.77 3.33
N ARG A 174 -10.85 11.36 2.41
CA ARG A 174 -10.62 11.52 0.97
C ARG A 174 -10.74 13.00 0.62
N ILE A 175 -9.71 13.56 0.00
CA ILE A 175 -9.65 14.98 -0.36
C ILE A 175 -10.10 15.18 -1.81
N ARG A 176 -9.42 14.55 -2.76
CA ARG A 176 -9.70 14.66 -4.20
C ARG A 176 -8.97 13.59 -5.01
N GLU A 177 -9.41 13.40 -6.24
CA GLU A 177 -8.64 12.76 -7.31
C GLU A 177 -7.75 13.83 -7.97
N LEU A 178 -6.55 13.45 -8.42
CA LEU A 178 -5.62 14.32 -9.15
C LEU A 178 -5.73 14.08 -10.65
#